data_AF-A0A971GNT9-F1
#
_entry.id   AF-A0A971GNT9-F1
#
_cell.length_a   1.000
_cell.length_b   1.000
_cell.length_c   1.000
_cell.angle_alpha   90.00
_cell.angle_beta   90.00
_cell.angle_gamma   90.00
#
_symmetry.space_group_name_H-M   'P 1'
#
loop_
_entity.id
_entity.type
_entity.pdbx_description
1 polymer ?
#
loop_
_entity_poly.entity_id
_entity_poly.type
_entity_poly.pdbx_seq_one_letter_code
_entity_poly.pdbx_strand_id
1 'polypeptide(L)'
;ALLRLLFLYLISIIPHFIVLFIYTLLSGILGFINQIVILSTGRCVEDFAQIVENTLRYYLYIKTCVTGIVEDRPEFAGRERIDHQMQLNLTYPLQYSRLLAALRLSVAGIFIITLPHIVMLWFITLFVPFVYLAGIIWVIITGRWPNPLFMFLTMYFRYMARISSFMIGLTDQYPPFRLE
;
A
#
# COMPACT_ATOMS: atom_id res chain seq x y z
N ALA A 1 -17.88 -2.14 -14.36
CA ALA A 1 -18.81 -1.67 -13.29
C ALA A 1 -19.88 -2.69 -12.83
N LEU A 2 -20.66 -3.32 -13.71
CA LEU A 2 -21.83 -4.17 -13.32
C LEU A 2 -21.45 -5.38 -12.43
N LEU A 3 -20.39 -6.11 -12.76
CA LEU A 3 -19.86 -7.22 -11.93
C LEU A 3 -19.44 -6.78 -10.52
N ARG A 4 -19.03 -5.52 -10.35
CA ARG A 4 -18.62 -4.96 -9.05
C ARG A 4 -19.83 -4.62 -8.20
N LEU A 5 -20.90 -4.11 -8.82
CA LEU A 5 -22.18 -3.85 -8.17
C LEU A 5 -22.85 -5.14 -7.70
N LEU A 6 -22.72 -6.21 -8.50
CA LEU A 6 -23.23 -7.55 -8.15
C LEU A 6 -22.32 -8.36 -7.22
N PHE A 7 -21.25 -7.77 -6.66
CA PHE A 7 -20.26 -8.43 -5.80
C PHE A 7 -19.51 -9.62 -6.44
N LEU A 8 -19.84 -10.04 -7.66
CA LEU A 8 -19.18 -11.12 -8.39
C LEU A 8 -17.69 -10.86 -8.64
N TYR A 9 -17.30 -9.58 -8.80
CA TYR A 9 -15.89 -9.21 -8.93
C TYR A 9 -15.06 -9.60 -7.70
N LEU A 10 -15.63 -9.61 -6.49
CA LEU A 10 -14.90 -10.02 -5.28
C LEU A 10 -14.48 -11.49 -5.33
N ILE A 11 -15.29 -12.35 -5.97
CA ILE A 11 -14.98 -13.77 -6.15
C ILE A 11 -13.68 -13.93 -6.94
N SER A 12 -13.49 -13.11 -7.98
CA SER A 12 -12.26 -13.11 -8.78
C SER A 12 -11.03 -12.64 -7.98
N ILE A 13 -11.20 -11.90 -6.87
CA ILE A 13 -10.10 -11.40 -6.05
C ILE A 13 -9.69 -12.41 -4.97
N ILE A 14 -10.53 -13.40 -4.64
CA ILE A 14 -10.24 -14.39 -3.58
C ILE A 14 -8.85 -15.05 -3.73
N PRO A 15 -8.43 -15.54 -4.91
CA PRO A 15 -7.10 -16.13 -5.06
C PRO A 15 -5.96 -15.14 -4.76
N HIS A 16 -6.18 -13.86 -5.06
CA HIS A 16 -5.20 -12.80 -4.82
C HIS A 16 -5.07 -12.45 -3.34
N PHE A 17 -6.16 -12.56 -2.56
CA PHE A 17 -6.08 -12.44 -1.11
C PHE A 17 -5.24 -13.57 -0.48
N ILE A 18 -5.33 -14.79 -1.01
CA ILE A 18 -4.50 -15.92 -0.55
C ILE A 18 -3.02 -15.66 -0.85
N VAL A 19 -2.69 -15.25 -2.09
CA VAL A 19 -1.31 -14.92 -2.46
C VAL A 19 -0.79 -13.76 -1.64
N LEU A 20 -1.58 -12.69 -1.48
CA LEU A 20 -1.22 -11.55 -0.66
C LEU A 20 -0.94 -11.98 0.78
N PHE A 21 -1.78 -12.85 1.35
CA PHE A 21 -1.58 -13.36 2.71
C PHE A 21 -0.21 -14.06 2.84
N ILE A 22 0.14 -14.94 1.91
CA ILE A 22 1.45 -15.61 1.89
C ILE A 22 2.59 -14.58 1.82
N TYR A 23 2.50 -13.61 0.90
CA TYR A 23 3.51 -12.55 0.76
C TYR A 23 3.62 -11.66 1.99
N THR A 24 2.51 -11.40 2.69
CA THR A 24 2.55 -10.62 3.95
C THR A 24 3.20 -11.39 5.09
N LEU A 25 3.02 -12.71 5.18
CA LEU A 25 3.74 -13.53 6.16
C LEU A 25 5.24 -13.54 5.86
N LEU A 26 5.61 -13.78 4.60
CA LEU A 26 7.00 -13.75 4.16
C LEU A 26 7.65 -12.39 4.43
N SER A 27 6.98 -11.30 4.04
CA SER A 27 7.45 -9.94 4.28
C SER A 27 7.52 -9.57 5.76
N GLY A 28 6.63 -10.12 6.59
CA GLY A 28 6.70 -9.94 8.04
C GLY A 28 7.97 -10.56 8.60
N ILE A 29 8.31 -11.79 8.20
CA ILE A 29 9.53 -12.48 8.63
C ILE A 29 10.78 -11.75 8.11
N LEU A 30 10.84 -11.46 6.81
CA LEU A 30 11.99 -10.78 6.20
C LEU A 30 12.15 -9.37 6.72
N GLY A 31 11.06 -8.63 6.90
CA GLY A 31 11.06 -7.29 7.49
C GLY A 31 11.62 -7.32 8.92
N PHE A 32 11.20 -8.29 9.73
CA PHE A 32 11.71 -8.46 11.09
C PHE A 32 13.21 -8.77 11.11
N ILE A 33 13.66 -9.72 10.29
CA ILE A 33 15.09 -10.05 10.15
C ILE A 33 15.87 -8.81 9.67
N ASN A 34 15.35 -8.09 8.68
CA ASN A 34 15.97 -6.89 8.14
C ASN A 34 16.15 -5.80 9.22
N GLN A 35 15.19 -5.62 10.13
CA GLN A 35 15.37 -4.67 11.24
C GLN A 35 16.50 -5.07 12.19
N ILE A 36 16.71 -6.36 12.46
CA ILE A 36 17.84 -6.84 13.28
C ILE A 36 19.17 -6.58 12.56
N VAL A 37 19.22 -6.83 11.25
CA VAL A 37 20.40 -6.55 10.42
C VAL A 37 20.70 -5.06 10.40
N ILE A 38 19.70 -4.20 10.20
CA ILE A 38 19.85 -2.74 10.22
C ILE A 38 20.33 -2.26 11.59
N LEU A 39 19.76 -2.79 12.68
CA LEU A 39 20.16 -2.41 14.04
C LEU A 39 21.66 -2.69 14.28
N SER A 40 22.15 -3.81 13.75
CA SER A 40 23.53 -4.26 13.93
C SER A 40 24.52 -3.59 12.98
N THR A 41 24.16 -3.49 11.69
CA THR A 41 25.08 -3.07 10.62
C THR A 41 24.85 -1.64 10.14
N GLY A 42 23.65 -1.08 10.36
CA GLY A 42 23.21 0.20 9.77
C GLY A 42 22.89 0.11 8.27
N ARG A 43 22.93 -1.09 7.67
CA ARG A 43 22.66 -1.32 6.25
C ARG A 43 21.45 -2.23 6.08
N CYS A 44 20.69 -2.00 5.03
CA CYS A 44 19.56 -2.84 4.65
C CYS A 44 20.02 -3.93 3.68
N VAL A 45 19.40 -5.11 3.78
CA VAL A 45 19.56 -6.17 2.78
C VAL A 45 18.58 -5.91 1.63
N GLU A 46 19.11 -5.59 0.46
CA GLU A 46 18.32 -5.19 -0.72
C GLU A 46 17.30 -6.26 -1.12
N ASP A 47 17.69 -7.54 -1.13
CA ASP A 47 16.79 -8.66 -1.46
C ASP A 47 15.55 -8.71 -0.55
N PHE A 48 15.73 -8.45 0.75
CA PHE A 48 14.63 -8.45 1.71
C PHE A 48 13.72 -7.25 1.48
N ALA A 49 14.31 -6.08 1.26
CA ALA A 49 13.57 -4.86 0.97
C ALA A 49 12.76 -4.98 -0.32
N GLN A 50 13.30 -5.60 -1.35
CA GLN A 50 12.62 -5.82 -2.63
C GLN A 50 11.38 -6.72 -2.48
N ILE A 51 11.44 -7.76 -1.65
CA ILE A 51 10.27 -8.62 -1.37
C ILE A 51 9.19 -7.85 -0.60
N VAL A 52 9.59 -7.04 0.38
CA VAL A 52 8.68 -6.19 1.14
C VAL A 52 8.06 -5.11 0.25
N GLU A 53 8.83 -4.49 -0.64
CA GLU A 53 8.35 -3.53 -1.64
C GLU A 53 7.34 -4.19 -2.58
N ASN A 54 7.66 -5.37 -3.13
CA ASN A 54 6.77 -6.13 -4.01
C ASN A 54 5.45 -6.46 -3.31
N THR A 55 5.50 -6.78 -2.02
CA THR A 55 4.29 -7.06 -1.22
C THR A 55 3.44 -5.80 -1.04
N LEU A 56 4.06 -4.65 -0.73
CA LEU A 56 3.35 -3.38 -0.63
C LEU A 56 2.75 -2.96 -1.98
N ARG A 57 3.49 -3.12 -3.08
CA ARG A 57 3.02 -2.84 -4.43
C ARG A 57 1.81 -3.72 -4.77
N TYR A 58 1.88 -5.01 -4.46
CA TYR A 58 0.78 -5.94 -4.68
C TYR A 58 -0.45 -5.61 -3.83
N TYR A 59 -0.24 -5.24 -2.56
CA TYR A 59 -1.29 -4.79 -1.67
C TYR A 59 -2.02 -3.56 -2.22
N LEU A 60 -1.27 -2.53 -2.64
CA LEU A 60 -1.83 -1.31 -3.23
C LEU A 60 -2.59 -1.65 -4.51
N TYR A 61 -2.04 -2.52 -5.35
CA TYR A 61 -2.69 -2.93 -6.59
C TYR A 61 -4.05 -3.59 -6.33
N ILE A 62 -4.11 -4.58 -5.42
CA ILE A 62 -5.39 -5.20 -5.01
C ILE A 62 -6.36 -4.15 -4.47
N LYS A 63 -5.89 -3.19 -3.65
CA LYS A 63 -6.76 -2.13 -3.13
C LYS A 63 -7.30 -1.20 -4.21
N THR A 64 -6.49 -0.84 -5.21
CA THR A 64 -6.95 -0.04 -6.37
C THR A 64 -7.95 -0.82 -7.22
N CYS A 65 -7.75 -2.13 -7.39
CA CYS A 65 -8.72 -3.03 -8.00
C CYS A 65 -10.01 -3.07 -7.20
N VAL A 66 -9.99 -3.25 -5.87
CA VAL A 66 -11.21 -3.30 -5.04
C VAL A 66 -11.97 -1.98 -5.07
N THR A 67 -11.28 -0.85 -5.02
CA THR A 67 -11.86 0.50 -5.09
C THR A 67 -12.26 0.93 -6.50
N GLY A 68 -12.03 0.10 -7.51
CA GLY A 68 -12.56 0.29 -8.86
C GLY A 68 -11.76 1.22 -9.77
N ILE A 69 -10.65 1.78 -9.29
CA ILE A 69 -9.79 2.65 -10.10
C ILE A 69 -9.18 1.89 -11.27
N VAL A 70 -8.67 0.69 -10.98
CA VAL A 70 -8.16 -0.22 -12.00
C VAL A 70 -9.22 -1.27 -12.27
N GLU A 71 -9.68 -1.35 -13.52
CA GLU A 71 -10.72 -2.30 -13.92
C GLU A 71 -10.17 -3.70 -14.17
N ASP A 72 -8.88 -3.81 -14.49
CA ASP A 72 -8.23 -5.06 -14.80
C ASP A 72 -8.18 -6.02 -13.61
N ARG A 73 -8.09 -7.32 -13.93
CA ARG A 73 -7.79 -8.35 -12.94
C ARG A 73 -6.36 -8.14 -12.42
N PRO A 74 -6.11 -8.24 -11.11
CA PRO A 74 -4.77 -8.05 -10.62
C PRO A 74 -3.86 -9.20 -11.09
N GLU A 75 -2.74 -8.86 -11.70
CA GLU A 75 -1.64 -9.79 -11.96
C GLU A 75 -1.02 -10.27 -10.65
N PHE A 76 -0.54 -11.50 -10.60
CA PHE A 76 0.10 -12.05 -9.41
C PHE A 76 1.42 -11.35 -9.07
N ALA A 77 1.72 -11.30 -7.77
CA ALA A 77 2.96 -10.74 -7.22
C ALA A 77 4.22 -11.44 -7.76
N GLY A 78 5.36 -10.74 -7.71
CA GLY A 78 6.68 -11.27 -8.08
C GLY A 78 7.21 -10.81 -9.44
N ARG A 79 6.54 -9.87 -10.12
CA ARG A 79 7.05 -9.23 -11.34
C ARG A 79 7.69 -7.88 -11.03
N GLU A 80 8.84 -7.59 -11.66
CA GLU A 80 9.59 -6.34 -11.46
C GLU A 80 8.80 -5.08 -11.86
N ARG A 81 7.93 -5.19 -12.88
CA ARG A 81 7.02 -4.14 -13.32
C ARG A 81 5.64 -4.71 -13.58
N ILE A 82 4.65 -4.20 -12.85
CA ILE A 82 3.23 -4.41 -13.14
C ILE A 82 2.78 -3.14 -13.85
N ASP A 83 2.34 -3.24 -15.10
CA ASP A 83 1.91 -2.07 -15.87
C ASP A 83 0.50 -1.65 -15.41
N HIS A 84 0.44 -0.78 -14.42
CA HIS A 84 -0.79 -0.23 -13.87
C HIS A 84 -0.57 1.22 -13.43
N GLN A 85 -1.64 2.00 -13.34
CA GLN A 85 -1.57 3.46 -13.18
C GLN A 85 -0.92 3.93 -11.86
N MET A 86 -0.80 3.07 -10.84
CA MET A 86 -0.19 3.40 -9.54
C MET A 86 1.09 2.62 -9.28
N GLN A 87 2.15 2.93 -10.01
CA GLN A 87 3.47 2.37 -9.73
C GLN A 87 4.11 3.03 -8.50
N LEU A 88 4.38 2.23 -7.48
CA LEU A 88 5.20 2.62 -6.35
C LEU A 88 6.67 2.44 -6.73
N ASN A 89 7.42 3.53 -6.82
CA ASN A 89 8.86 3.52 -7.04
C ASN A 89 9.53 4.18 -5.84
N LEU A 90 10.24 3.37 -5.04
CA LEU A 90 10.89 3.82 -3.82
C LEU A 90 12.41 3.86 -4.03
N THR A 91 13.03 4.95 -3.60
CA THR A 91 14.49 5.07 -3.54
C THR A 91 14.97 4.67 -2.15
N TYR A 92 15.71 3.57 -2.06
CA TYR A 92 16.29 3.10 -0.81
C TYR A 92 17.38 4.05 -0.30
N PRO A 93 17.33 4.49 0.97
CA PRO A 93 18.43 5.24 1.55
C PRO A 93 19.67 4.35 1.73
N LEU A 94 20.86 4.90 1.46
CA LEU A 94 22.14 4.17 1.61
C LEU A 94 22.47 3.86 3.09
N GLN A 95 21.93 4.63 4.02
CA GLN A 95 22.13 4.46 5.46
C GLN A 95 20.79 4.50 6.17
N TYR A 96 20.55 3.50 7.01
CA TYR A 96 19.36 3.38 7.83
C TYR A 96 19.68 3.73 9.29
N SER A 97 18.75 4.40 9.93
CA SER A 97 18.84 4.80 11.33
C SER A 97 18.54 3.61 12.25
N ARG A 98 19.48 3.33 13.14
CA ARG A 98 19.37 2.23 14.12
C ARG A 98 18.23 2.46 15.11
N LEU A 99 17.96 3.72 15.46
CA LEU A 99 16.86 4.07 16.36
C LEU A 99 15.50 3.72 15.75
N LEU A 100 15.25 4.08 14.47
CA LEU A 100 13.99 3.71 13.83
C LEU A 100 13.87 2.19 13.67
N ALA A 101 14.97 1.49 13.40
CA ALA A 101 14.97 0.03 13.40
C ALA A 101 14.57 -0.58 14.75
N ALA A 102 15.12 -0.06 15.85
CA ALA A 102 14.73 -0.46 17.20
C ALA A 102 13.24 -0.14 17.50
N LEU A 103 12.76 1.03 17.08
CA LEU A 103 11.37 1.43 17.24
C LEU A 103 10.41 0.52 16.45
N ARG A 104 10.80 0.08 15.25
CA ARG A 104 10.02 -0.89 14.46
C ARG A 104 10.02 -2.28 15.10
N LEU A 105 11.14 -2.73 15.65
CA LEU A 105 11.21 -3.98 16.42
C LEU A 105 10.30 -3.96 17.65
N SER A 106 10.22 -2.82 18.33
CA SER A 106 9.32 -2.66 19.48
C SER A 106 7.83 -2.69 19.09
N VAL A 107 7.51 -2.47 17.80
CA VAL A 107 6.18 -2.31 17.21
C VAL A 107 5.41 -1.11 17.79
N ALA A 108 5.25 -1.01 19.11
CA ALA A 108 4.64 0.11 19.80
C ALA A 108 5.30 1.45 19.47
N GLY A 109 6.63 1.52 19.42
CA GLY A 109 7.36 2.75 19.12
C GLY A 109 7.02 3.32 17.75
N ILE A 110 7.00 2.48 16.71
CA ILE A 110 6.63 2.92 15.37
C ILE A 110 5.15 3.31 15.28
N PHE A 111 4.26 2.62 16.01
CA PHE A 111 2.84 2.99 16.08
C PHE A 111 2.64 4.36 16.73
N ILE A 112 3.35 4.67 17.82
CA ILE A 112 3.25 5.98 18.50
C ILE A 112 3.66 7.12 17.56
N ILE A 113 4.78 6.96 16.85
CA ILE A 113 5.30 7.98 15.93
C ILE A 113 4.37 8.19 14.73
N THR A 114 3.75 7.10 14.26
CA THR A 114 2.86 7.12 13.10
C THR A 114 1.40 7.38 13.48
N LEU A 115 1.07 7.48 14.77
CA LEU A 115 -0.29 7.63 15.27
C LEU A 115 -1.03 8.82 14.64
N PRO A 116 -0.44 10.03 14.51
CA PRO A 116 -1.12 11.15 13.86
C PRO A 116 -1.53 10.83 12.42
N HIS A 117 -0.68 10.12 11.68
CA HIS A 117 -0.92 9.73 10.30
C HIS A 117 -1.97 8.63 10.20
N ILE A 118 -1.97 7.69 11.14
CA ILE A 118 -3.00 6.65 11.22
C ILE A 118 -4.37 7.27 11.47
N VAL A 119 -4.47 8.22 12.39
CA VAL A 119 -5.72 8.95 12.67
C VAL A 119 -6.19 9.70 11.43
N MET A 120 -5.29 10.43 10.76
CA MET A 120 -5.62 11.15 9.53
C MET A 120 -6.07 10.20 8.41
N LEU A 121 -5.33 9.11 8.18
CA LEU A 121 -5.67 8.10 7.18
C LEU A 121 -7.02 7.45 7.48
N TRP A 122 -7.33 7.20 8.75
CA TRP A 122 -8.61 6.66 9.19
C TRP A 122 -9.76 7.59 8.81
N PHE A 123 -9.65 8.89 9.06
CA PHE A 123 -10.63 9.88 8.63
C PHE A 123 -10.84 9.90 7.11
N ILE A 124 -9.74 9.90 6.32
CA ILE A 124 -9.84 9.89 4.84
C ILE A 124 -10.51 8.60 4.36
N THR A 125 -10.19 7.46 4.99
CA THR A 125 -10.73 6.14 4.64
C THR A 125 -12.26 6.10 4.77
N LEU A 126 -12.85 6.84 5.70
CA LEU A 126 -14.31 6.91 5.86
C LEU A 126 -15.03 7.44 4.60
N PHE A 127 -14.36 8.24 3.77
CA PHE A 127 -14.94 8.79 2.54
C PHE A 127 -14.81 7.85 1.33
N VAL A 128 -13.85 6.92 1.34
CA VAL A 128 -13.60 5.96 0.25
C VAL A 128 -14.85 5.17 -0.18
N PRO A 129 -15.70 4.62 0.71
CA PRO A 129 -16.89 3.89 0.28
C PRO A 129 -17.91 4.77 -0.46
N PHE A 130 -18.05 6.04 -0.05
CA PHE A 130 -18.94 6.99 -0.73
C PHE A 130 -18.42 7.33 -2.13
N VAL A 131 -17.11 7.56 -2.24
CA VAL A 131 -16.43 7.82 -3.52
C VAL A 131 -16.54 6.62 -4.45
N TYR A 132 -16.37 5.41 -3.93
CA TYR A 132 -16.53 4.17 -4.69
C TYR A 132 -17.96 4.02 -5.25
N LEU A 133 -18.98 4.20 -4.41
CA LEU A 133 -20.37 4.08 -4.82
C LEU A 133 -20.74 5.13 -5.87
N ALA A 134 -20.38 6.39 -5.63
CA ALA A 134 -20.60 7.48 -6.59
C ALA A 134 -19.87 7.25 -7.91
N GLY A 135 -18.62 6.75 -7.86
CA GLY A 135 -17.82 6.41 -9.02
C GLY A 135 -18.43 5.30 -9.87
N ILE A 136 -18.89 4.21 -9.25
CA ILE A 136 -19.55 3.12 -9.98
C ILE A 136 -20.83 3.59 -10.67
N ILE A 137 -21.70 4.33 -9.97
CA ILE A 137 -22.93 4.86 -10.55
C ILE A 137 -22.60 5.75 -11.75
N TRP A 138 -21.59 6.63 -11.61
CA TRP A 138 -21.16 7.51 -12.68
C TRP A 138 -20.61 6.76 -13.89
N VAL A 139 -19.79 5.72 -13.67
CA VAL A 139 -19.24 4.87 -14.74
C VAL A 139 -20.35 4.09 -15.44
N ILE A 140 -21.39 3.64 -14.73
CA ILE A 140 -22.54 2.96 -15.37
C ILE A 140 -23.28 3.91 -16.32
N ILE A 141 -23.43 5.18 -15.94
CA ILE A 141 -24.16 6.17 -16.74
C ILE A 141 -23.30 6.71 -17.90
N THR A 142 -22.02 7.00 -17.64
CA THR A 142 -21.16 7.76 -18.58
C THR A 142 -20.05 6.93 -19.22
N GLY A 143 -19.81 5.70 -18.76
CA GLY A 143 -18.73 4.83 -19.22
C GLY A 143 -17.33 5.26 -18.79
N ARG A 144 -17.16 6.34 -18.02
CA ARG A 144 -15.86 6.90 -17.64
C ARG A 144 -15.79 7.25 -16.16
N TRP A 145 -14.61 7.18 -15.55
CA TRP A 145 -14.43 7.61 -14.16
C TRP A 145 -14.50 9.15 -14.03
N PRO A 146 -15.22 9.69 -13.02
CA PRO A 146 -15.24 11.13 -12.79
C PRO A 146 -13.90 11.58 -12.22
N ASN A 147 -13.28 12.56 -12.88
CA ASN A 147 -11.98 13.11 -12.53
C ASN A 147 -11.81 13.49 -11.03
N PRO A 148 -12.75 14.21 -10.37
CA PRO A 148 -12.56 14.58 -8.96
C PRO A 148 -12.50 13.37 -8.01
N LEU A 149 -13.26 12.31 -8.29
CA LEU A 149 -13.24 11.09 -7.48
C LEU A 149 -11.95 10.30 -7.69
N PHE A 150 -11.47 10.25 -8.94
CA PHE A 150 -10.19 9.64 -9.28
C PHE A 150 -9.01 10.35 -8.58
N MET A 151 -9.00 11.69 -8.58
CA MET A 151 -8.00 12.49 -7.87
C MET A 151 -8.02 12.22 -6.36
N PHE A 152 -9.21 12.15 -5.74
CA PHE A 152 -9.33 11.82 -4.32
C PHE A 152 -8.73 10.46 -4.00
N LEU A 153 -9.07 9.43 -4.77
CA LEU A 153 -8.56 8.09 -4.50
C LEU A 153 -7.04 7.99 -4.75
N THR A 154 -6.54 8.67 -5.77
CA THR A 154 -5.09 8.74 -6.04
C THR A 154 -4.34 9.38 -4.89
N MET A 155 -4.83 10.51 -4.38
CA MET A 155 -4.29 11.15 -3.18
C MET A 155 -4.28 10.18 -1.98
N TYR A 156 -5.40 9.50 -1.75
CA TYR A 156 -5.53 8.52 -0.67
C TYR A 156 -4.49 7.39 -0.80
N PHE A 157 -4.34 6.80 -1.98
CA PHE A 157 -3.39 5.71 -2.20
C PHE A 157 -1.93 6.16 -2.10
N ARG A 158 -1.59 7.36 -2.59
CA ARG A 158 -0.27 7.96 -2.41
C ARG A 158 0.05 8.17 -0.94
N TYR A 159 -0.90 8.71 -0.18
CA TYR A 159 -0.72 8.93 1.25
C TYR A 159 -0.57 7.62 2.02
N MET A 160 -1.40 6.62 1.71
CA MET A 160 -1.31 5.27 2.26
C MET A 160 0.07 4.64 1.98
N ALA A 161 0.54 4.71 0.73
CA ALA A 161 1.85 4.17 0.35
C ALA A 161 3.01 4.84 1.12
N ARG A 162 2.96 6.17 1.30
CA ARG A 162 3.95 6.90 2.11
C ARG A 162 3.98 6.38 3.55
N ILE A 163 2.83 6.28 4.20
CA ILE A 163 2.73 5.78 5.58
C ILE A 163 3.22 4.33 5.69
N SER A 164 2.71 3.45 4.82
CA SER A 164 3.07 2.03 4.83
C SER A 164 4.57 1.83 4.60
N SER A 165 5.18 2.54 3.65
CA SER A 165 6.62 2.46 3.37
C SER A 165 7.49 2.86 4.57
N PHE A 166 7.06 3.87 5.34
CA PHE A 166 7.74 4.29 6.56
C PHE A 166 7.59 3.28 7.70
N MET A 167 6.36 2.79 7.92
CA MET A 167 6.05 1.83 8.99
C MET A 167 6.79 0.50 8.81
N ILE A 168 6.83 -0.03 7.59
CA ILE A 168 7.49 -1.31 7.30
C ILE A 168 9.02 -1.16 7.12
N GLY A 169 9.53 0.09 7.08
CA GLY A 169 10.95 0.38 7.06
C GLY A 169 11.62 0.31 5.69
N LEU A 170 10.87 0.53 4.60
CA LEU A 170 11.47 0.74 3.27
C LEU A 170 12.13 2.13 3.19
N THR A 171 11.61 3.10 3.93
CA THR A 171 12.18 4.45 4.08
C THR A 171 12.24 4.87 5.54
N ASP A 172 13.26 5.64 5.87
CA ASP A 172 13.44 6.29 7.18
C ASP A 172 12.98 7.76 7.19
N GLN A 173 12.56 8.29 6.04
CA GLN A 173 12.03 9.64 5.96
C GLN A 173 10.63 9.70 6.56
N TYR A 174 10.44 10.54 7.57
CA TYR A 174 9.13 10.74 8.18
C TYR A 174 8.14 11.30 7.13
N PRO A 175 6.97 10.67 6.93
CA PRO A 175 6.04 11.08 5.91
C PRO A 175 5.49 12.49 6.16
N PRO A 176 5.45 13.38 5.15
CA PRO A 176 4.83 14.69 5.30
C PRO A 176 3.29 14.56 5.36
N PHE A 177 2.63 15.43 6.12
CA PHE A 177 1.15 15.53 6.21
C PHE A 177 0.47 16.08 4.94
N ARG A 178 1.18 16.16 3.83
CA ARG A 178 0.65 16.72 2.59
C ARG A 178 -0.17 15.67 1.84
N LEU A 179 -1.38 16.05 1.46
CA LEU A 179 -2.34 15.24 0.71
C LEU A 179 -2.22 15.50 -0.80
N GLU A 180 -0.99 15.38 -1.30
CA GLU A 180 -0.68 15.45 -2.73
C GLU A 180 -0.78 14.07 -3.36
#